data_AF-A0AAW1PE78-F1
#
_entry.id   AF-A0AAW1PE78-F1
#
_cell.length_a   1.000
_cell.length_b   1.000
_cell.length_c   1.000
_cell.angle_alpha   90.00
_cell.angle_beta   90.00
_cell.angle_gamma   90.00
#
_symmetry.space_group_name_H-M   'P 1'
#
loop_
_entity.id
_entity.type
_entity.pdbx_description
1 polymer ?
#
loop_
_entity_poly.entity_id
_entity_poly.type
_entity_poly.pdbx_seq_one_letter_code
_entity_poly.pdbx_strand_id
1 'polypeptide(L)'
;MRGLADHSAPQLAHTAVTRLLCTRTVPSRNYLSFASEATRLHSGVSTVAAVAQEAPSDSAGARQAGTPSTSAPQTLKEEVRQDRIEVCDKLITVFSAKSPDEWRKLIAASKQWPLLCDSVFQRIEQRALDEPDKDSKAALRKMGRRLRSVHEELAEYNSLIELFLGAPDFEWETLVATRRPALTQAFFTHLQQVIRLTSDVNQRQDLVTVGSRLAALRDAYDQVSEDKDAVEAARASFAELLQAESLEDADKRIDEMAASGRLDPALMLTMAKAYATAKETDVTKEEVKDIMVHLWLQAKKSFARQQPPEVRILKHLLSLEDPAERRAGVASAFEPGPAVSQWAKGDTDYLSTTPPQLLKTIDAILAAYDTSRGSDTMAGQAGSLMNPLVIERMRALQGVIRSEFT
;
A
#
# COMPACT_ATOMS: atom_id res chain seq x y z
N MET A 1 -22.93 -43.65 7.70
CA MET A 1 -22.86 -42.35 8.39
C MET A 1 -21.41 -42.09 8.80
N ARG A 2 -20.64 -41.44 7.93
CA ARG A 2 -19.30 -40.92 8.23
C ARG A 2 -19.40 -39.41 8.14
N GLY A 3 -18.98 -38.74 9.22
CA GLY A 3 -19.12 -37.31 9.43
C GLY A 3 -18.32 -36.48 8.42
N LEU A 4 -18.98 -35.43 7.95
CA LEU A 4 -18.41 -34.34 7.18
C LEU A 4 -17.29 -33.68 8.00
N ALA A 5 -16.07 -33.72 7.46
CA ALA A 5 -14.95 -32.98 7.99
C ALA A 5 -15.17 -31.48 7.74
N ASP A 6 -15.01 -30.70 8.80
CA ASP A 6 -15.10 -29.26 8.84
C ASP A 6 -13.93 -28.63 8.05
N HIS A 7 -14.19 -28.29 6.79
CA HIS A 7 -13.21 -27.66 5.88
C HIS A 7 -13.26 -26.12 5.92
N SER A 8 -14.09 -25.52 6.77
CA SER A 8 -14.35 -24.06 6.78
C SER A 8 -13.40 -23.27 7.70
N ALA A 9 -12.87 -23.88 8.76
CA ALA A 9 -11.97 -23.22 9.71
C ALA A 9 -10.61 -22.72 9.13
N PRO A 10 -9.89 -23.46 8.27
CA PRO A 10 -8.59 -23.00 7.75
C PRO A 10 -8.69 -21.87 6.73
N GLN A 11 -9.79 -21.78 5.96
CA GLN A 11 -10.02 -20.69 5.01
C GLN A 11 -10.36 -19.36 5.70
N LEU A 12 -11.14 -19.42 6.78
CA LEU A 12 -11.43 -18.24 7.63
C LEU A 12 -10.16 -17.73 8.32
N ALA A 13 -9.29 -18.63 8.79
CA ALA A 13 -8.01 -18.27 9.39
C ALA A 13 -7.07 -17.60 8.36
N HIS A 14 -6.91 -18.18 7.16
CA HIS A 14 -6.09 -17.59 6.10
C HIS A 14 -6.60 -16.21 5.66
N THR A 15 -7.92 -16.06 5.52
CA THR A 15 -8.57 -14.78 5.15
C THR A 15 -8.45 -13.73 6.28
N ALA A 16 -8.52 -14.16 7.55
CA ALA A 16 -8.35 -13.30 8.71
C ALA A 16 -6.89 -12.85 8.89
N VAL A 17 -5.92 -13.75 8.73
CA VAL A 17 -4.47 -13.49 8.71
C VAL A 17 -4.13 -12.46 7.62
N THR A 18 -4.62 -12.70 6.40
CA THR A 18 -4.44 -11.83 5.23
C THR A 18 -5.04 -10.44 5.44
N ARG A 19 -6.06 -10.27 6.29
CA ARG A 19 -6.72 -8.97 6.54
C ARG A 19 -6.19 -8.22 7.77
N LEU A 20 -5.83 -8.93 8.84
CA LEU A 20 -5.24 -8.34 10.05
C LEU A 20 -3.83 -7.80 9.80
N LEU A 21 -3.04 -8.50 8.98
CA LEU A 21 -1.62 -8.17 8.75
C LEU A 21 -1.41 -7.14 7.63
N CYS A 22 -2.49 -6.76 6.94
CA CYS A 22 -2.46 -6.02 5.67
C CYS A 22 -3.37 -4.80 5.70
N THR A 23 -3.61 -4.20 6.85
CA THR A 23 -4.24 -2.87 6.92
C THR A 23 -3.23 -1.91 7.55
N ARG A 24 -2.96 -0.78 6.89
CA ARG A 24 -2.24 0.31 7.54
C ARG A 24 -3.17 0.81 8.64
N THR A 25 -2.66 0.89 9.85
CA THR A 25 -3.37 1.46 10.98
C THR A 25 -3.33 2.96 10.83
N VAL A 26 -4.26 3.51 10.05
CA VAL A 26 -4.60 4.92 10.19
C VAL A 26 -5.36 5.03 11.51
N PRO A 27 -4.96 5.92 12.45
CA PRO A 27 -5.77 6.17 13.62
C PRO A 27 -7.11 6.69 13.10
N SER A 28 -8.16 5.90 13.26
CA SER A 28 -9.51 6.43 13.21
C SER A 28 -9.57 7.48 14.31
N ARG A 29 -9.39 8.75 13.93
CA ARG A 29 -9.69 9.89 14.79
C ARG A 29 -11.18 9.76 15.10
N ASN A 30 -11.47 9.36 16.34
CA ASN A 30 -12.76 8.94 16.91
C ASN A 30 -13.10 7.50 16.45
N TYR A 31 -13.32 6.48 17.30
CA TYR A 31 -14.39 6.36 18.31
C TYR A 31 -14.12 5.20 19.30
N LEU A 32 -13.18 5.33 20.21
CA LEU A 32 -13.12 4.48 21.40
C LEU A 32 -12.83 5.37 22.60
N SER A 33 -13.89 5.81 23.28
CA SER A 33 -13.74 6.50 24.56
C SER A 33 -13.68 5.47 25.68
N PHE A 34 -12.52 5.34 26.30
CA PHE A 34 -12.40 4.71 27.61
C PHE A 34 -12.77 5.75 28.68
N ALA A 35 -13.58 5.36 29.65
CA ALA A 35 -13.92 6.22 30.76
C ALA A 35 -12.70 6.38 31.69
N SER A 36 -12.12 7.59 31.76
CA SER A 36 -11.28 7.99 32.88
C SER A 36 -11.30 9.52 33.06
N GLU A 37 -11.78 9.97 34.23
CA GLU A 37 -11.72 11.35 34.68
C GLU A 37 -10.30 11.75 35.07
N ALA A 38 -9.77 12.84 34.51
CA ALA A 38 -8.76 13.67 35.18
C ALA A 38 -8.72 15.11 34.62
N THR A 39 -8.94 16.06 35.53
CA THR A 39 -8.93 17.51 35.36
C THR A 39 -7.51 18.08 35.17
N ARG A 40 -7.29 19.09 34.29
CA ARG A 40 -6.61 20.38 34.62
C ARG A 40 -6.45 21.34 33.41
N LEU A 41 -6.55 22.62 33.76
CA LEU A 41 -6.60 23.86 32.98
C LEU A 41 -5.24 24.37 32.46
N HIS A 42 -5.32 25.30 31.49
CA HIS A 42 -4.54 26.55 31.20
C HIS A 42 -4.20 26.63 29.68
N SER A 43 -4.78 27.51 28.84
CA SER A 43 -4.79 29.00 28.77
C SER A 43 -3.49 29.66 28.29
N GLY A 44 -3.55 30.40 27.17
CA GLY A 44 -2.63 31.53 26.84
C GLY A 44 -2.01 31.49 25.42
N VAL A 45 -2.59 32.09 24.37
CA VAL A 45 -2.43 33.51 23.91
C VAL A 45 -1.24 33.70 22.93
N SER A 46 -1.52 33.90 21.61
CA SER A 46 -1.34 35.15 20.80
C SER A 46 0.12 35.47 20.38
N THR A 47 0.52 36.15 19.30
CA THR A 47 -0.05 36.90 18.13
C THR A 47 1.18 37.30 17.27
N VAL A 48 1.15 37.25 15.93
CA VAL A 48 1.14 38.39 14.94
C VAL A 48 2.49 39.01 14.52
N ALA A 49 2.50 39.44 13.24
CA ALA A 49 3.32 40.43 12.51
C ALA A 49 4.51 39.88 11.70
N ALA A 50 4.58 39.90 10.36
CA ALA A 50 4.25 40.86 9.29
C ALA A 50 5.37 41.85 8.93
N VAL A 51 5.44 42.16 7.61
CA VAL A 51 6.18 43.25 6.90
C VAL A 51 7.60 42.85 6.43
N ALA A 52 7.97 42.70 5.14
CA ALA A 52 7.71 43.36 3.84
C ALA A 52 8.61 44.59 3.50
N GLN A 53 9.26 44.51 2.33
CA GLN A 53 9.83 45.59 1.47
C GLN A 53 11.03 46.38 2.03
N GLU A 54 11.95 46.99 1.27
CA GLU A 54 12.32 47.13 -0.15
C GLU A 54 13.71 47.83 -0.16
N ALA A 55 14.49 47.67 -1.22
CA ALA A 55 15.63 48.55 -1.55
C ALA A 55 15.10 49.86 -2.21
N PRO A 56 15.86 50.99 -2.35
CA PRO A 56 16.94 51.06 -3.35
C PRO A 56 18.08 52.11 -3.16
N SER A 57 19.13 51.94 -3.97
CA SER A 57 19.97 52.91 -4.73
C SER A 57 20.70 54.11 -4.10
N ASP A 58 22.03 54.15 -4.34
CA ASP A 58 22.84 55.25 -4.93
C ASP A 58 24.34 54.87 -4.82
N SER A 59 25.35 55.32 -5.57
CA SER A 59 25.55 55.84 -6.93
C SER A 59 27.09 55.93 -7.16
N ALA A 60 27.52 55.80 -8.42
CA ALA A 60 28.73 56.33 -9.08
C ALA A 60 30.17 56.03 -8.56
N GLY A 61 31.01 55.49 -9.46
CA GLY A 61 32.49 55.52 -9.37
C GLY A 61 33.16 54.94 -10.63
N ALA A 62 34.10 55.67 -11.21
CA ALA A 62 34.51 55.62 -12.62
C ALA A 62 35.52 54.55 -13.05
N ARG A 63 35.42 54.18 -14.35
CA ARG A 63 36.45 53.82 -15.35
C ARG A 63 37.70 53.04 -14.91
N GLN A 64 37.88 51.86 -15.51
CA GLN A 64 39.01 51.62 -16.43
C GLN A 64 38.75 50.42 -17.35
N ALA A 65 39.10 50.60 -18.62
CA ALA A 65 39.02 49.61 -19.67
C ALA A 65 40.12 48.56 -19.48
N GLY A 66 39.70 47.34 -19.19
CA GLY A 66 40.41 46.12 -19.50
C GLY A 66 39.37 45.17 -20.06
N THR A 67 39.42 44.87 -21.34
CA THR A 67 38.62 43.81 -21.97
C THR A 67 38.80 42.51 -21.18
N PRO A 68 37.76 41.94 -20.54
CA PRO A 68 37.73 40.54 -20.22
C PRO A 68 37.15 39.82 -21.44
N SER A 69 37.96 38.95 -22.02
CA SER A 69 37.60 38.00 -23.07
C SER A 69 36.18 37.45 -22.89
N THR A 70 35.31 37.71 -23.86
CA THR A 70 33.96 37.16 -23.98
C THR A 70 33.99 35.68 -24.41
N SER A 71 34.83 34.84 -23.78
CA SER A 71 34.93 33.40 -24.06
C SER A 71 34.59 32.52 -22.86
N ALA A 72 34.63 33.06 -21.63
CA ALA A 72 34.42 32.30 -20.40
C ALA A 72 33.05 31.58 -20.27
N PRO A 73 31.90 32.11 -20.77
CA PRO A 73 30.61 31.43 -20.62
C PRO A 73 30.45 30.22 -21.55
N GLN A 74 31.23 30.14 -22.63
CA GLN A 74 31.15 29.07 -23.62
C GLN A 74 32.06 27.90 -23.28
N THR A 75 33.28 28.16 -22.79
CA THR A 75 34.24 27.12 -22.37
C THR A 75 33.70 26.31 -21.18
N LEU A 76 33.13 26.97 -20.18
CA LEU A 76 32.49 26.27 -19.03
C LEU A 76 31.29 25.42 -19.45
N LYS A 77 30.49 25.88 -20.41
CA LYS A 77 29.36 25.11 -20.96
C LYS A 77 29.82 23.93 -21.81
N GLU A 78 30.98 24.04 -22.45
CA GLU A 78 31.62 22.98 -23.24
C GLU A 78 32.19 21.89 -22.34
N GLU A 79 32.94 22.29 -21.30
CA GLU A 79 33.53 21.38 -20.31
C GLU A 79 32.46 20.57 -19.56
N VAL A 80 31.41 21.23 -19.07
CA VAL A 80 30.27 20.54 -18.42
C VAL A 80 29.56 19.55 -19.37
N ARG A 81 29.53 19.86 -20.67
CA ARG A 81 28.95 18.94 -21.67
C ARG A 81 29.86 17.74 -21.89
N GLN A 82 31.17 17.96 -21.95
CA GLN A 82 32.16 16.92 -22.14
C GLN A 82 32.20 15.96 -20.96
N ASP A 83 32.19 16.47 -19.73
CA ASP A 83 32.11 15.67 -18.51
C ASP A 83 30.86 14.77 -18.50
N ARG A 84 29.71 15.31 -18.95
CA ARG A 84 28.47 14.54 -19.05
C ARG A 84 28.56 13.43 -20.10
N ILE A 85 29.23 13.68 -21.23
CA ILE A 85 29.48 12.67 -22.27
C ILE A 85 30.37 11.55 -21.74
N GLU A 86 31.44 11.88 -21.01
CA GLU A 86 32.33 10.87 -20.41
C GLU A 86 31.61 10.00 -19.38
N VAL A 87 30.75 10.59 -18.55
CA VAL A 87 29.91 9.85 -17.60
C VAL A 87 28.99 8.89 -18.34
N CYS A 88 28.34 9.34 -19.42
CA CYS A 88 27.49 8.47 -20.25
C CYS A 88 28.29 7.32 -20.87
N ASP A 89 29.49 7.60 -21.40
CA ASP A 89 30.36 6.59 -22.01
C ASP A 89 30.84 5.53 -21.01
N LYS A 90 31.16 5.96 -19.77
CA LYS A 90 31.47 5.05 -18.67
C LYS A 90 30.26 4.17 -18.32
N LEU A 91 29.06 4.75 -18.21
CA LEU A 91 27.84 4.00 -17.94
C LEU A 91 27.53 2.99 -19.04
N ILE A 92 27.64 3.39 -20.32
CA ILE A 92 27.44 2.49 -21.46
C ILE A 92 28.40 1.30 -21.39
N THR A 93 29.66 1.54 -21.02
CA THR A 93 30.67 0.49 -20.84
C THR A 93 30.27 -0.48 -19.72
N VAL A 94 29.80 0.05 -18.58
CA VAL A 94 29.30 -0.76 -17.45
C VAL A 94 28.09 -1.60 -17.85
N PHE A 95 27.11 -1.02 -18.55
CA PHE A 95 25.91 -1.75 -18.98
C PHE A 95 26.23 -2.81 -20.05
N SER A 96 27.22 -2.56 -20.90
CA SER A 96 27.67 -3.51 -21.93
C SER A 96 28.31 -4.76 -21.33
N ALA A 97 28.97 -4.63 -20.17
CA ALA A 97 29.63 -5.72 -19.47
C ALA A 97 28.69 -6.53 -18.55
N LYS A 98 27.47 -6.06 -18.32
CA LYS A 98 26.56 -6.58 -17.29
C LYS A 98 25.30 -7.22 -17.87
N SER A 99 24.67 -8.09 -17.07
CA SER A 99 23.41 -8.72 -17.45
C SER A 99 22.19 -7.82 -17.16
N PRO A 100 21.04 -8.06 -17.82
CA PRO A 100 19.80 -7.31 -17.54
C PRO A 100 19.36 -7.31 -16.07
N ASP A 101 19.61 -8.41 -15.35
CA ASP A 101 19.27 -8.51 -13.92
C ASP A 101 20.17 -7.62 -13.07
N GLU A 102 21.43 -7.45 -13.46
CA GLU A 102 22.33 -6.48 -12.84
C GLU A 102 21.96 -5.04 -13.20
N TRP A 103 21.47 -4.80 -14.42
CA TRP A 103 21.00 -3.47 -14.82
C TRP A 103 19.88 -3.01 -13.92
N ARG A 104 18.91 -3.89 -13.62
CA ARG A 104 17.82 -3.59 -12.69
C ARG A 104 18.35 -3.12 -11.34
N LYS A 105 19.39 -3.81 -10.86
CA LYS A 105 19.98 -3.47 -9.56
C LYS A 105 20.69 -2.13 -9.55
N LEU A 106 21.46 -1.85 -10.59
CA LEU A 106 22.17 -0.58 -10.74
C LEU A 106 21.22 0.59 -10.88
N ILE A 107 20.14 0.41 -11.67
CA ILE A 107 19.12 1.43 -11.86
C ILE A 107 18.40 1.71 -10.54
N ALA A 108 17.95 0.67 -9.82
CA ALA A 108 17.26 0.83 -8.55
C ALA A 108 18.13 1.49 -7.46
N ALA A 109 19.45 1.25 -7.47
CA ALA A 109 20.38 1.83 -6.48
C ALA A 109 20.81 3.27 -6.81
N SER A 110 20.67 3.70 -8.06
CA SER A 110 21.22 4.97 -8.52
C SER A 110 20.22 6.12 -8.39
N LYS A 111 20.48 7.03 -7.44
CA LYS A 111 19.73 8.29 -7.31
C LYS A 111 19.90 9.23 -8.52
N GLN A 112 20.97 9.06 -9.28
CA GLN A 112 21.32 9.91 -10.42
C GLN A 112 20.77 9.35 -11.74
N TRP A 113 20.36 8.08 -11.78
CA TRP A 113 19.84 7.46 -13.01
C TRP A 113 18.66 8.21 -13.63
N PRO A 114 17.64 8.68 -12.88
CA PRO A 114 16.53 9.45 -13.46
C PRO A 114 16.95 10.74 -14.17
N LEU A 115 18.10 11.32 -13.81
CA LEU A 115 18.64 12.53 -14.43
C LEU A 115 19.53 12.22 -15.64
N LEU A 116 20.10 11.03 -15.68
CA LEU A 116 21.10 10.62 -16.67
C LEU A 116 20.53 9.72 -17.78
N CYS A 117 19.42 9.03 -17.54
CA CYS A 117 18.89 7.99 -18.44
C CYS A 117 18.70 8.50 -19.88
N ASP A 118 18.09 9.67 -20.07
CA ASP A 118 17.89 10.25 -21.40
C ASP A 118 19.20 10.54 -22.12
N SER A 119 20.18 11.10 -21.41
CA SER A 119 21.51 11.38 -21.96
C SER A 119 22.24 10.09 -22.33
N VAL A 120 22.11 9.03 -21.52
CA VAL A 120 22.69 7.71 -21.80
C VAL A 120 22.03 7.09 -23.04
N PHE A 121 20.71 7.15 -23.18
CA PHE A 121 20.02 6.61 -24.36
C PHE A 121 20.39 7.36 -25.64
N GLN A 122 20.39 8.69 -25.61
CA GLN A 122 20.85 9.51 -26.74
C GLN A 122 22.30 9.18 -27.12
N ARG A 123 23.17 8.96 -26.13
CA ARG A 123 24.57 8.62 -26.37
C ARG A 123 24.74 7.22 -26.97
N ILE A 124 23.93 6.23 -26.56
CA ILE A 124 23.91 4.89 -27.19
C ILE A 124 23.49 4.99 -28.66
N GLU A 125 22.46 5.79 -28.96
CA GLU A 125 22.00 6.01 -30.33
C GLU A 125 23.06 6.69 -31.18
N GLN A 126 23.74 7.72 -30.65
CA GLN A 126 24.84 8.41 -31.32
C GLN A 126 26.01 7.45 -31.59
N ARG A 127 26.48 6.69 -30.59
CA ARG A 127 27.54 5.69 -30.78
C ARG A 127 27.17 4.65 -31.85
N ALA A 128 25.92 4.20 -31.87
CA ALA A 128 25.48 3.26 -32.89
C ALA A 128 25.38 3.89 -34.30
N LEU A 129 25.20 5.21 -34.43
CA LEU A 129 25.26 5.88 -35.73
C LEU A 129 26.69 5.95 -36.24
N ASP A 130 27.62 6.35 -35.37
CA ASP A 130 29.04 6.57 -35.68
C ASP A 130 29.84 5.25 -35.82
N GLU A 131 29.33 4.14 -35.31
CA GLU A 131 29.98 2.82 -35.39
C GLU A 131 30.01 2.28 -36.85
N PRO A 132 31.21 2.07 -37.43
CA PRO A 132 31.35 1.50 -38.78
C PRO A 132 31.12 -0.02 -38.82
N ASP A 133 31.45 -0.74 -37.74
CA ASP A 133 31.27 -2.18 -37.67
C ASP A 133 29.78 -2.55 -37.52
N LYS A 134 29.27 -3.38 -38.43
CA LYS A 134 27.85 -3.73 -38.49
C LYS A 134 27.42 -4.55 -37.28
N ASP A 135 28.28 -5.44 -36.80
CA ASP A 135 27.96 -6.33 -35.69
C ASP A 135 27.96 -5.58 -34.35
N SER A 136 28.99 -4.76 -34.10
CA SER A 136 29.07 -3.88 -32.92
C SER A 136 27.93 -2.87 -32.89
N LYS A 137 27.57 -2.29 -34.03
CA LYS A 137 26.39 -1.42 -34.20
C LYS A 137 25.08 -2.12 -33.84
N ALA A 138 24.90 -3.35 -34.32
CA ALA A 138 23.70 -4.14 -34.01
C ALA A 138 23.64 -4.49 -32.51
N ALA A 139 24.77 -4.84 -31.89
CA ALA A 139 24.88 -5.13 -30.46
C ALA A 139 24.52 -3.91 -29.60
N LEU A 140 25.07 -2.73 -29.90
CA LEU A 140 24.77 -1.48 -29.20
C LEU A 140 23.29 -1.12 -29.28
N ARG A 141 22.68 -1.21 -30.46
CA ARG A 141 21.24 -0.94 -30.62
C ARG A 141 20.37 -1.95 -29.88
N LYS A 142 20.74 -3.23 -29.90
CA LYS A 142 20.02 -4.28 -29.16
C LYS A 142 20.10 -4.02 -27.65
N MET A 143 21.29 -3.68 -27.14
CA MET A 143 21.48 -3.30 -25.75
C MET A 143 20.66 -2.06 -25.39
N GLY A 144 20.73 -1.00 -26.19
CA GLY A 144 19.97 0.24 -25.96
C GLY A 144 18.46 -0.01 -25.86
N ARG A 145 17.88 -0.78 -26.79
CA ARG A 145 16.46 -1.16 -26.72
C ARG A 145 16.12 -1.96 -25.46
N ARG A 146 16.95 -2.93 -25.08
CA ARG A 146 16.72 -3.73 -23.87
C ARG A 146 16.85 -2.90 -22.60
N LEU A 147 17.85 -2.03 -22.51
CA LEU A 147 18.05 -1.15 -21.36
C LEU A 147 16.90 -0.16 -21.21
N ARG A 148 16.40 0.38 -22.32
CA ARG A 148 15.21 1.23 -22.34
C ARG A 148 13.98 0.49 -21.82
N SER A 149 13.73 -0.73 -22.32
CA SER A 149 12.64 -1.57 -21.83
C SER A 149 12.74 -1.88 -20.33
N VAL A 150 13.94 -2.19 -19.82
CA VAL A 150 14.15 -2.40 -18.38
C VAL A 150 13.89 -1.10 -17.60
N HIS A 151 14.34 0.04 -18.09
CA HIS A 151 14.10 1.33 -17.44
C HIS A 151 12.60 1.67 -17.38
N GLU A 152 11.87 1.50 -18.49
CA GLU A 152 10.43 1.75 -18.57
C GLU A 152 9.66 0.85 -17.59
N GLU A 153 9.98 -0.45 -17.56
CA GLU A 153 9.38 -1.40 -16.63
C GLU A 153 9.62 -1.01 -15.16
N LEU A 154 10.85 -0.60 -14.81
CA LEU A 154 11.15 -0.15 -13.45
C LEU A 154 10.46 1.18 -13.09
N ALA A 155 10.29 2.08 -14.06
CA ALA A 155 9.56 3.32 -13.87
C ALA A 155 8.07 3.07 -13.62
N GLU A 156 7.46 2.12 -14.34
CA GLU A 156 6.10 1.66 -14.09
C GLU A 156 5.97 1.05 -12.69
N TYR A 157 6.92 0.23 -12.26
CA TYR A 157 6.90 -0.35 -10.91
C TYR A 157 7.03 0.70 -9.81
N ASN A 158 7.92 1.69 -9.98
CA ASN A 158 8.03 2.79 -9.03
C ASN A 158 6.74 3.62 -8.96
N SER A 159 6.13 3.92 -10.12
CA SER A 159 4.85 4.62 -10.18
C SER A 159 3.74 3.85 -9.47
N LEU A 160 3.74 2.52 -9.58
CA LEU A 160 2.78 1.66 -8.89
C LEU A 160 3.00 1.66 -7.36
N ILE A 161 4.26 1.64 -6.91
CA ILE A 161 4.59 1.76 -5.48
C ILE A 161 4.12 3.11 -4.93
N GLU A 162 4.40 4.21 -5.63
CA GLU A 162 3.97 5.56 -5.26
C GLU A 162 2.45 5.69 -5.22
N LEU A 163 1.74 5.07 -6.19
CA LEU A 163 0.29 5.02 -6.20
C LEU A 163 -0.27 4.40 -4.92
N PHE A 164 0.26 3.25 -4.48
CA PHE A 164 -0.21 2.60 -3.25
C PHE A 164 0.23 3.32 -1.97
N LEU A 165 1.37 4.02 -1.98
CA LEU A 165 1.79 4.86 -0.86
C LEU A 165 0.88 6.08 -0.66
N GLY A 166 0.37 6.65 -1.76
CA GLY A 166 -0.51 7.81 -1.76
C GLY A 166 -2.01 7.49 -1.69
N ALA A 167 -2.41 6.25 -1.96
CA ALA A 167 -3.81 5.86 -2.02
C ALA A 167 -4.45 5.74 -0.63
N PRO A 168 -5.70 6.23 -0.44
CA PRO A 168 -6.44 6.01 0.79
C PRO A 168 -6.79 4.52 0.96
N ASP A 169 -6.83 4.06 2.20
CA ASP A 169 -6.97 2.63 2.54
C ASP A 169 -8.18 1.94 1.92
N PHE A 170 -9.28 2.66 1.70
CA PHE A 170 -10.51 2.09 1.18
C PHE A 170 -10.45 1.76 -0.32
N GLU A 171 -9.47 2.32 -1.04
CA GLU A 171 -9.27 2.13 -2.50
C GLU A 171 -8.29 1.00 -2.83
N TRP A 172 -7.67 0.35 -1.84
CA TRP A 172 -6.65 -0.65 -2.12
C TRP A 172 -7.19 -1.85 -2.88
N GLU A 173 -8.36 -2.36 -2.49
CA GLU A 173 -9.00 -3.49 -3.18
C GLU A 173 -9.40 -3.12 -4.61
N THR A 174 -9.80 -1.87 -4.83
CA THR A 174 -10.21 -1.35 -6.14
C THR A 174 -8.99 -1.18 -7.04
N LEU A 175 -7.89 -0.64 -6.51
CA LEU A 175 -6.62 -0.49 -7.22
C LEU A 175 -5.97 -1.83 -7.54
N VAL A 176 -6.01 -2.79 -6.62
CA VAL A 176 -5.52 -4.15 -6.90
C VAL A 176 -6.32 -4.79 -8.02
N ALA A 177 -7.65 -4.61 -8.02
CA ALA A 177 -8.50 -5.16 -9.06
C ALA A 177 -8.21 -4.58 -10.46
N THR A 178 -7.91 -3.28 -10.57
CA THR A 178 -7.60 -2.65 -11.86
C THR A 178 -6.14 -2.83 -12.29
N ARG A 179 -5.19 -2.80 -11.34
CA ARG A 179 -3.75 -2.90 -11.60
C ARG A 179 -3.20 -4.33 -11.50
N ARG A 180 -4.07 -5.33 -11.35
CA ARG A 180 -3.66 -6.73 -11.20
C ARG A 180 -2.62 -7.20 -12.22
N PRO A 181 -2.72 -6.90 -13.53
CA PRO A 181 -1.73 -7.35 -14.52
C PRO A 181 -0.30 -6.87 -14.24
N ALA A 182 -0.14 -5.70 -13.60
CA ALA A 182 1.16 -5.14 -13.24
C ALA A 182 1.74 -5.73 -11.94
N LEU A 183 0.91 -6.34 -11.09
CA LEU A 183 1.30 -6.96 -9.81
C LEU A 183 1.89 -8.36 -10.03
N THR A 184 3.04 -8.41 -10.70
CA THR A 184 3.75 -9.64 -11.06
C THR A 184 4.84 -10.00 -10.04
N GLN A 185 5.44 -11.19 -10.17
CA GLN A 185 6.63 -11.56 -9.40
C GLN A 185 7.81 -10.61 -9.62
N ALA A 186 7.98 -10.10 -10.83
CA ALA A 186 9.04 -9.14 -11.14
C ALA A 186 8.84 -7.83 -10.38
N PHE A 187 7.59 -7.35 -10.27
CA PHE A 187 7.24 -6.19 -9.45
C PHE A 187 7.61 -6.39 -7.96
N PHE A 188 7.20 -7.51 -7.36
CA PHE A 188 7.52 -7.78 -5.94
C PHE A 188 9.02 -7.96 -5.69
N THR A 189 9.76 -8.52 -6.66
CA THR A 189 11.23 -8.61 -6.61
C THR A 189 11.86 -7.22 -6.62
N HIS A 190 11.37 -6.33 -7.46
CA HIS A 190 11.81 -4.92 -7.49
C HIS A 190 11.47 -4.19 -6.19
N LEU A 191 10.25 -4.37 -5.65
CA LEU A 191 9.86 -3.77 -4.38
C LEU A 191 10.77 -4.22 -3.22
N GLN A 192 11.10 -5.51 -3.14
CA GLN A 192 12.07 -6.02 -2.16
C GLN A 192 13.45 -5.38 -2.31
N GLN A 193 13.88 -5.15 -3.55
CA GLN A 193 15.11 -4.46 -3.82
C GLN A 193 15.06 -2.99 -3.36
N VAL A 194 13.99 -2.26 -3.68
CA VAL A 194 13.80 -0.88 -3.22
C VAL A 194 13.83 -0.82 -1.69
N ILE A 195 13.11 -1.70 -0.99
CA ILE A 195 13.14 -1.82 0.48
C ILE A 195 14.57 -1.96 1.02
N ARG A 196 15.39 -2.83 0.41
CA ARG A 196 16.79 -3.06 0.82
C ARG A 196 17.68 -1.84 0.61
N LEU A 197 17.42 -1.07 -0.45
CA LEU A 197 18.22 0.09 -0.83
C LEU A 197 17.79 1.38 -0.11
N THR A 198 16.55 1.46 0.36
CA THR A 198 16.05 2.58 1.16
C THR A 198 16.81 2.64 2.48
N SER A 199 17.50 3.75 2.75
CA SER A 199 18.30 3.95 3.97
C SER A 199 17.45 4.40 5.16
N ASP A 200 16.42 5.22 4.91
CA ASP A 200 15.52 5.75 5.93
C ASP A 200 14.65 4.65 6.54
N VAL A 201 14.61 4.56 7.88
CA VAL A 201 13.94 3.47 8.60
C VAL A 201 12.43 3.56 8.46
N ASN A 202 11.86 4.77 8.51
CA ASN A 202 10.42 4.98 8.45
C ASN A 202 9.89 4.69 7.04
N GLN A 203 10.56 5.22 6.02
CA GLN A 203 10.22 4.93 4.62
C GLN A 203 10.38 3.45 4.29
N ARG A 204 11.44 2.81 4.80
CA ARG A 204 11.62 1.36 4.64
C ARG A 204 10.46 0.60 5.27
N GLN A 205 10.03 1.00 6.48
CA GLN A 205 8.92 0.36 7.17
C GLN A 205 7.58 0.55 6.44
N ASP A 206 7.34 1.73 5.88
CA ASP A 206 6.17 2.01 5.04
C ASP A 206 6.16 1.10 3.80
N LEU A 207 7.29 0.98 3.09
CA LEU A 207 7.42 0.11 1.92
C LEU A 207 7.20 -1.37 2.25
N VAL A 208 7.70 -1.84 3.40
CA VAL A 208 7.44 -3.21 3.88
C VAL A 208 5.94 -3.42 4.13
N THR A 209 5.30 -2.47 4.81
CA THR A 209 3.86 -2.53 5.12
C THR A 209 3.00 -2.51 3.86
N VAL A 210 3.37 -1.68 2.88
CA VAL A 210 2.72 -1.66 1.57
C VAL A 210 2.92 -2.99 0.85
N GLY A 211 4.15 -3.50 0.81
CA GLY A 211 4.49 -4.74 0.13
C GLY A 211 3.75 -5.96 0.67
N SER A 212 3.67 -6.10 1.99
CA SER A 212 2.91 -7.18 2.62
C SER A 212 1.43 -7.10 2.28
N ARG A 213 0.87 -5.90 2.40
CA ARG A 213 -0.56 -5.67 2.14
C ARG A 213 -0.92 -5.96 0.70
N LEU A 214 -0.09 -5.47 -0.22
CA LEU A 214 -0.33 -5.63 -1.65
C LEU A 214 -0.24 -7.09 -2.09
N ALA A 215 0.72 -7.85 -1.54
CA ALA A 215 0.83 -9.28 -1.80
C ALA A 215 -0.42 -10.05 -1.35
N ALA A 216 -0.85 -9.81 -0.11
CA ALA A 216 -2.05 -10.39 0.48
C ALA A 216 -3.34 -10.08 -0.28
N LEU A 217 -3.54 -8.82 -0.66
CA LEU A 217 -4.71 -8.41 -1.44
C LEU A 217 -4.71 -9.02 -2.84
N ARG A 218 -3.53 -9.13 -3.47
CA ARG A 218 -3.37 -9.76 -4.78
C ARG A 218 -3.65 -11.27 -4.71
N ASP A 219 -3.18 -11.97 -3.69
CA ASP A 219 -3.47 -13.39 -3.51
C ASP A 219 -4.96 -13.64 -3.24
N ALA A 220 -5.59 -12.81 -2.40
CA ALA A 220 -7.03 -12.87 -2.17
C ALA A 220 -7.84 -12.57 -3.45
N TYR A 221 -7.39 -11.60 -4.25
CA TYR A 221 -7.99 -11.30 -5.55
C TYR A 221 -7.90 -12.49 -6.50
N ASP A 222 -6.73 -13.13 -6.60
CA ASP A 222 -6.49 -14.27 -7.49
C ASP A 222 -7.39 -15.44 -7.10
N GLN A 223 -7.41 -15.79 -5.81
CA GLN A 223 -8.22 -16.88 -5.29
C GLN A 223 -9.72 -16.69 -5.61
N VAL A 224 -10.24 -15.48 -5.41
CA VAL A 224 -11.65 -15.18 -5.69
C VAL A 224 -11.92 -15.13 -7.20
N SER A 225 -10.98 -14.62 -8.00
CA SER A 225 -11.16 -14.48 -9.45
C SER A 225 -11.09 -15.80 -10.20
N GLU A 226 -10.42 -16.82 -9.64
CA GLU A 226 -10.36 -18.17 -10.19
C GLU A 226 -11.69 -18.94 -10.04
N ASP A 227 -12.49 -18.61 -9.03
CA ASP A 227 -13.82 -19.19 -8.81
C ASP A 227 -14.87 -18.50 -9.70
N LYS A 228 -15.05 -19.04 -10.90
CA LYS A 228 -15.98 -18.49 -11.90
C LYS A 228 -17.43 -18.51 -11.45
N ASP A 229 -17.84 -19.56 -10.73
CA ASP A 229 -19.22 -19.73 -10.29
C ASP A 229 -19.56 -18.73 -9.18
N ALA A 230 -18.64 -18.53 -8.23
CA ALA A 230 -18.78 -17.50 -7.20
C ALA A 230 -18.81 -16.09 -7.80
N VAL A 231 -17.98 -15.80 -8.80
CA VAL A 231 -17.99 -14.51 -9.50
C VAL A 231 -19.31 -14.28 -10.23
N GLU A 232 -19.87 -15.28 -10.91
CA GLU A 232 -21.14 -15.11 -11.61
C GLU A 232 -22.32 -14.93 -10.65
N ALA A 233 -22.36 -15.69 -9.55
CA ALA A 233 -23.36 -15.51 -8.50
C ALA A 233 -23.27 -14.12 -7.83
N ALA A 234 -22.04 -13.63 -7.63
CA ALA A 234 -21.78 -12.29 -7.14
C ALA A 234 -22.28 -11.20 -8.10
N ARG A 235 -22.12 -11.39 -9.42
CA ARG A 235 -22.65 -10.47 -10.44
C ARG A 235 -24.16 -10.41 -10.42
N ALA A 236 -24.84 -11.56 -10.31
CA ALA A 236 -26.29 -11.62 -10.20
C ALA A 236 -26.78 -10.91 -8.92
N SER A 237 -26.13 -11.18 -7.78
CA SER A 237 -26.47 -10.53 -6.49
C SER A 237 -26.23 -9.02 -6.53
N PHE A 238 -25.16 -8.57 -7.18
CA PHE A 238 -24.90 -7.14 -7.35
C PHE A 238 -25.92 -6.47 -8.28
N ALA A 239 -26.33 -7.14 -9.36
CA ALA A 239 -27.39 -6.64 -10.24
C ALA A 239 -28.74 -6.51 -9.51
N GLU A 240 -29.07 -7.45 -8.61
CA GLU A 240 -30.24 -7.38 -7.74
C GLU A 240 -30.15 -6.19 -6.76
N LEU A 241 -28.98 -5.94 -6.18
CA LEU A 241 -28.75 -4.78 -5.31
C LEU A 241 -28.96 -3.45 -6.05
N LEU A 242 -28.51 -3.35 -7.30
CA LEU A 242 -28.66 -2.14 -8.13
C LEU A 242 -30.12 -1.83 -8.52
N GLN A 243 -31.05 -2.77 -8.29
CA GLN A 243 -32.49 -2.54 -8.47
C GLN A 243 -33.17 -1.94 -7.23
N ALA A 244 -32.39 -1.54 -6.21
CA ALA A 244 -32.93 -0.82 -5.06
C ALA A 244 -33.60 0.49 -5.48
N GLU A 245 -34.75 0.80 -4.87
CA GLU A 245 -35.55 1.99 -5.22
C GLU A 245 -34.97 3.28 -4.62
N SER A 246 -34.11 3.15 -3.60
CA SER A 246 -33.44 4.25 -2.92
C SER A 246 -32.11 3.79 -2.31
N LEU A 247 -31.28 4.76 -1.90
CA LEU A 247 -30.02 4.47 -1.22
C LEU A 247 -30.24 3.81 0.14
N GLU A 248 -31.30 4.20 0.86
CA GLU A 248 -31.68 3.60 2.14
C GLU A 248 -32.10 2.13 1.99
N ASP A 249 -32.85 1.81 0.92
CA ASP A 249 -33.20 0.43 0.57
C ASP A 249 -31.95 -0.37 0.21
N ALA A 250 -31.02 0.21 -0.56
CA ALA A 250 -29.77 -0.44 -0.90
C ALA A 250 -28.91 -0.73 0.35
N ASP A 251 -28.80 0.22 1.28
CA ASP A 251 -28.07 0.06 2.54
C ASP A 251 -28.65 -1.07 3.38
N LYS A 252 -29.98 -1.14 3.47
CA LYS A 252 -30.68 -2.21 4.18
C LYS A 252 -30.43 -3.57 3.54
N ARG A 253 -30.50 -3.67 2.21
CA ARG A 253 -30.19 -4.91 1.48
C ARG A 253 -28.74 -5.35 1.70
N ILE A 254 -27.79 -4.42 1.75
CA ILE A 254 -26.39 -4.73 2.08
C ILE A 254 -26.27 -5.30 3.50
N ASP A 255 -26.95 -4.71 4.47
CA ASP A 255 -26.96 -5.21 5.86
C ASP A 255 -27.64 -6.60 5.98
N GLU A 256 -28.71 -6.85 5.22
CA GLU A 256 -29.37 -8.16 5.16
C GLU A 256 -28.48 -9.22 4.50
N MET A 257 -27.84 -8.89 3.37
CA MET A 257 -26.85 -9.76 2.72
C MET A 257 -25.67 -10.05 3.64
N ALA A 258 -25.28 -9.06 4.44
CA ALA A 258 -24.25 -9.24 5.45
C ALA A 258 -24.69 -10.23 6.53
N ALA A 259 -25.86 -10.01 7.13
CA ALA A 259 -26.39 -10.90 8.17
C ALA A 259 -26.59 -12.34 7.70
N SER A 260 -26.95 -12.55 6.42
CA SER A 260 -27.14 -13.88 5.84
C SER A 260 -25.86 -14.54 5.30
N GLY A 261 -24.70 -13.88 5.42
CA GLY A 261 -23.42 -14.37 4.87
C GLY A 261 -23.34 -14.36 3.33
N ARG A 262 -24.28 -13.68 2.65
CA ARG A 262 -24.28 -13.50 1.19
C ARG A 262 -23.33 -12.38 0.74
N LEU A 263 -22.94 -11.49 1.66
CA LEU A 263 -21.89 -10.50 1.43
C LEU A 263 -20.52 -11.17 1.51
N ASP A 264 -20.20 -11.98 0.52
CA ASP A 264 -19.00 -12.80 0.44
C ASP A 264 -17.83 -12.06 -0.25
N PRO A 265 -16.60 -12.63 -0.25
CA PRO A 265 -15.46 -12.03 -0.93
C PRO A 265 -15.64 -11.81 -2.44
N ALA A 266 -16.45 -12.63 -3.13
CA ALA A 266 -16.71 -12.51 -4.56
C ALA A 266 -17.62 -11.31 -4.85
N LEU A 267 -18.66 -11.10 -4.04
CA LEU A 267 -19.52 -9.92 -4.10
C LEU A 267 -18.72 -8.66 -3.77
N MET A 268 -17.91 -8.68 -2.71
CA MET A 268 -17.01 -7.57 -2.37
C MET A 268 -16.08 -7.21 -3.53
N LEU A 269 -15.48 -8.21 -4.19
CA LEU A 269 -14.61 -7.98 -5.34
C LEU A 269 -15.38 -7.40 -6.54
N THR A 270 -16.59 -7.89 -6.78
CA THR A 270 -17.46 -7.43 -7.87
C THR A 270 -17.85 -5.96 -7.67
N MET A 271 -18.24 -5.58 -6.44
CA MET A 271 -18.55 -4.19 -6.09
C MET A 271 -17.31 -3.29 -6.25
N ALA A 272 -16.15 -3.74 -5.78
CA ALA A 272 -14.89 -3.01 -5.93
C ALA A 272 -14.54 -2.75 -7.41
N LYS A 273 -14.65 -3.78 -8.27
CA LYS A 273 -14.43 -3.67 -9.72
C LYS A 273 -15.43 -2.73 -10.39
N ALA A 274 -16.70 -2.81 -10.00
CA ALA A 274 -17.74 -1.97 -10.56
C ALA A 274 -17.54 -0.50 -10.19
N TYR A 275 -17.20 -0.20 -8.93
CA TYR A 275 -16.83 1.15 -8.50
C TYR A 275 -15.56 1.64 -9.21
N ALA A 276 -14.50 0.83 -9.31
CA ALA A 276 -13.28 1.22 -9.99
C ALA A 276 -13.53 1.55 -11.46
N THR A 277 -14.31 0.70 -12.15
CA THR A 277 -14.75 0.96 -13.53
C THR A 277 -15.50 2.29 -13.59
N ALA A 278 -16.53 2.49 -12.77
CA ALA A 278 -17.30 3.74 -12.77
C ALA A 278 -16.43 4.98 -12.50
N LYS A 279 -15.46 4.89 -11.59
CA LYS A 279 -14.53 5.98 -11.29
C LYS A 279 -13.63 6.34 -12.48
N GLU A 280 -13.14 5.34 -13.22
CA GLU A 280 -12.16 5.54 -14.30
C GLU A 280 -12.78 5.97 -15.64
N THR A 281 -14.07 5.75 -15.88
CA THR A 281 -14.72 6.15 -17.14
C THR A 281 -15.28 7.58 -17.12
N ASP A 282 -14.88 8.37 -18.10
CA ASP A 282 -15.41 9.71 -18.40
C ASP A 282 -16.87 9.69 -18.92
N VAL A 283 -17.39 8.51 -19.28
CA VAL A 283 -18.74 8.35 -19.83
C VAL A 283 -19.79 8.22 -18.71
N THR A 284 -19.36 7.86 -17.50
CA THR A 284 -20.28 7.77 -16.36
C THR A 284 -20.52 9.12 -15.72
N LYS A 285 -21.78 9.42 -15.40
CA LYS A 285 -22.14 10.66 -14.72
C LYS A 285 -21.63 10.64 -13.28
N GLU A 286 -21.33 11.81 -12.73
CA GLU A 286 -20.82 11.94 -11.37
C GLU A 286 -21.80 11.37 -10.32
N GLU A 287 -23.11 11.49 -10.53
CA GLU A 287 -24.10 10.93 -9.59
C GLU A 287 -24.02 9.39 -9.53
N VAL A 288 -23.65 8.74 -10.63
CA VAL A 288 -23.44 7.28 -10.65
C VAL A 288 -22.18 6.92 -9.88
N LYS A 289 -21.12 7.73 -9.98
CA LYS A 289 -19.87 7.53 -9.22
C LYS A 289 -20.12 7.66 -7.72
N ASP A 290 -20.94 8.63 -7.31
CA ASP A 290 -21.34 8.85 -5.91
C ASP A 290 -22.15 7.68 -5.36
N ILE A 291 -23.11 7.16 -6.13
CA ILE A 291 -23.88 5.97 -5.73
C ILE A 291 -22.94 4.76 -5.60
N MET A 292 -22.06 4.54 -6.58
CA MET A 292 -21.16 3.38 -6.58
C MET A 292 -20.16 3.41 -5.43
N VAL A 293 -19.62 4.58 -5.08
CA VAL A 293 -18.73 4.70 -3.91
C VAL A 293 -19.50 4.50 -2.61
N HIS A 294 -20.74 5.01 -2.50
CA HIS A 294 -21.57 4.79 -1.33
C HIS A 294 -21.84 3.31 -1.09
N LEU A 295 -22.32 2.60 -2.12
CA LEU A 295 -22.60 1.16 -2.03
C LEU A 295 -21.35 0.36 -1.64
N TRP A 296 -20.20 0.70 -2.23
CA TRP A 296 -18.92 0.07 -1.89
C TRP A 296 -18.54 0.31 -0.43
N LEU A 297 -18.61 1.55 0.06
CA LEU A 297 -18.25 1.90 1.43
C LEU A 297 -19.21 1.28 2.45
N GLN A 298 -20.51 1.26 2.15
CA GLN A 298 -21.50 0.60 3.00
C GLN A 298 -21.24 -0.91 3.06
N ALA A 299 -21.00 -1.57 1.92
CA ALA A 299 -20.63 -2.97 1.89
C ALA A 299 -19.37 -3.27 2.71
N LYS A 300 -18.31 -2.45 2.59
CA LYS A 300 -17.12 -2.58 3.44
C LYS A 300 -17.45 -2.46 4.92
N LYS A 301 -18.31 -1.50 5.29
CA LYS A 301 -18.72 -1.27 6.68
C LYS A 301 -19.48 -2.48 7.22
N SER A 302 -20.51 -2.95 6.52
CA SER A 302 -21.33 -4.09 6.94
C SER A 302 -20.54 -5.40 6.95
N PHE A 303 -19.62 -5.57 5.99
CA PHE A 303 -18.71 -6.71 5.96
C PHE A 303 -17.69 -6.70 7.10
N ALA A 304 -17.18 -5.53 7.49
CA ALA A 304 -16.29 -5.41 8.64
C ALA A 304 -17.00 -5.74 9.96
N ARG A 305 -18.29 -5.40 10.09
CA ARG A 305 -19.09 -5.71 11.29
C ARG A 305 -19.33 -7.20 11.50
N GLN A 306 -19.40 -7.98 10.43
CA GLN A 306 -19.54 -9.45 10.49
C GLN A 306 -18.31 -10.18 11.02
N GLN A 307 -17.15 -9.53 11.09
CA GLN A 307 -15.96 -10.18 11.59
C GLN A 307 -16.15 -10.60 13.05
N PRO A 308 -15.62 -11.77 13.46
CA PRO A 308 -15.68 -12.19 14.85
C PRO A 308 -15.15 -11.11 15.80
N PRO A 309 -15.75 -10.95 16.99
CA PRO A 309 -15.36 -9.90 17.93
C PRO A 309 -13.87 -9.98 18.29
N GLU A 310 -13.30 -11.18 18.38
CA GLU A 310 -11.88 -11.43 18.64
C GLU A 310 -10.97 -10.80 17.57
N VAL A 311 -11.35 -10.93 16.29
CA VAL A 311 -10.60 -10.38 15.16
C VAL A 311 -10.64 -8.86 15.18
N ARG A 312 -11.80 -8.30 15.51
CA ARG A 312 -12.03 -6.84 15.56
C ARG A 312 -11.28 -6.21 16.74
N ILE A 313 -11.34 -6.85 17.91
CA ILE A 313 -10.57 -6.48 19.11
C ILE A 313 -9.07 -6.55 18.80
N LEU A 314 -8.59 -7.66 18.23
CA LEU A 314 -7.18 -7.84 17.90
C LEU A 314 -6.69 -6.77 16.91
N LYS A 315 -7.49 -6.43 15.89
CA LYS A 315 -7.18 -5.36 14.95
C LYS A 315 -7.02 -4.02 15.67
N HIS A 316 -7.90 -3.70 16.62
CA HIS A 316 -7.79 -2.49 17.42
C HIS A 316 -6.52 -2.50 18.30
N LEU A 317 -6.25 -3.59 19.03
CA LEU A 317 -5.07 -3.70 19.88
C LEU A 317 -3.75 -3.58 19.10
N LEU A 318 -3.71 -4.10 17.87
CA LEU A 318 -2.53 -3.98 17.00
C LEU A 318 -2.34 -2.55 16.46
N SER A 319 -3.43 -1.77 16.37
CA SER A 319 -3.40 -0.36 15.96
C SER A 319 -2.84 0.59 17.01
N LEU A 320 -2.89 0.21 18.28
CA LEU A 320 -2.28 0.99 19.36
C LEU A 320 -0.75 0.95 19.20
N GLU A 321 -0.09 2.10 19.25
CA GLU A 321 1.36 2.19 19.11
C GLU A 321 2.06 1.93 20.44
N ASP A 322 1.56 2.54 21.51
CA ASP A 322 2.12 2.42 22.86
C ASP A 322 1.86 1.02 23.46
N PRO A 323 2.92 0.30 23.87
CA PRO A 323 2.79 -0.96 24.62
C PRO A 323 1.95 -0.86 25.90
N ALA A 324 1.95 0.28 26.59
CA ALA A 324 1.17 0.47 27.82
C ALA A 324 -0.33 0.59 27.52
N GLU A 325 -0.70 1.45 26.56
CA GLU A 325 -2.08 1.54 26.06
C GLU A 325 -2.58 0.20 25.52
N ARG A 326 -1.71 -0.54 24.81
CA ARG A 326 -2.04 -1.87 24.30
C ARG A 326 -2.36 -2.87 25.41
N ARG A 327 -1.57 -2.88 26.50
CA ARG A 327 -1.85 -3.73 27.67
C ARG A 327 -3.15 -3.32 28.35
N ALA A 328 -3.38 -2.01 28.53
CA ALA A 328 -4.64 -1.51 29.09
C ALA A 328 -5.85 -1.88 28.20
N GLY A 329 -5.70 -1.81 26.88
CA GLY A 329 -6.71 -2.23 25.91
C GLY A 329 -7.03 -3.73 26.00
N VAL A 330 -6.03 -4.59 26.28
CA VAL A 330 -6.26 -6.02 26.52
C VAL A 330 -7.14 -6.24 27.75
N ALA A 331 -6.82 -5.56 28.86
CA ALA A 331 -7.62 -5.65 30.08
C ALA A 331 -9.07 -5.19 29.83
N SER A 332 -9.24 -4.05 29.15
CA SER A 332 -10.57 -3.53 28.80
C SER A 332 -11.34 -4.42 27.83
N ALA A 333 -10.67 -5.17 26.94
CA ALA A 333 -11.33 -6.11 26.02
C ALA A 333 -11.93 -7.34 26.73
N PHE A 334 -11.49 -7.62 27.95
CA PHE A 334 -12.00 -8.71 28.78
C PHE A 334 -13.07 -8.25 29.78
N GLU A 335 -13.25 -6.95 29.94
CA GLU A 335 -14.33 -6.39 30.74
C GLU A 335 -15.60 -6.31 29.89
N PRO A 336 -16.70 -6.99 30.26
CA PRO A 336 -17.97 -6.83 29.59
C PRO A 336 -18.41 -5.37 29.73
N GLY A 337 -18.54 -4.66 28.60
CA GLY A 337 -19.08 -3.31 28.59
C GLY A 337 -20.47 -3.24 29.23
N PRO A 338 -20.96 -2.04 29.60
CA PRO A 338 -22.31 -1.91 30.16
C PRO A 338 -23.31 -2.57 29.22
N ALA A 339 -24.10 -3.53 29.73
CA ALA A 339 -25.15 -4.20 28.97
C ALA A 339 -25.97 -3.13 28.27
N VAL A 340 -25.99 -3.17 26.93
CA VAL A 340 -26.50 -2.11 26.03
C VAL A 340 -27.73 -1.47 26.64
N SER A 341 -27.54 -0.36 27.35
CA SER A 341 -28.66 0.37 27.90
C SER A 341 -29.35 1.03 26.72
N GLN A 342 -30.67 1.14 26.80
CA GLN A 342 -31.58 1.72 25.80
C GLN A 342 -31.28 3.19 25.43
N TRP A 343 -30.13 3.72 25.89
CA TRP A 343 -29.62 5.08 25.77
C TRP A 343 -28.34 5.17 24.91
N ALA A 344 -27.85 4.06 24.35
CA ALA A 344 -26.73 4.07 23.41
C ALA A 344 -27.13 4.83 22.13
N LYS A 345 -26.91 6.14 22.13
CA LYS A 345 -27.01 6.99 20.94
C LYS A 345 -25.82 6.69 20.04
N GLY A 346 -26.08 6.02 18.90
CA GLY A 346 -25.17 5.96 17.76
C GLY A 346 -24.23 4.76 17.72
N ASP A 347 -23.60 4.62 16.55
CA ASP A 347 -22.74 3.57 15.94
C ASP A 347 -21.54 3.04 16.79
N THR A 348 -21.69 2.95 18.11
CA THR A 348 -20.63 2.54 19.07
C THR A 348 -20.78 1.05 19.38
N ASP A 349 -19.81 0.25 18.95
CA ASP A 349 -19.83 -1.20 19.11
C ASP A 349 -19.11 -1.61 20.40
N TYR A 350 -19.86 -2.08 21.40
CA TYR A 350 -19.32 -2.54 22.68
C TYR A 350 -18.90 -4.02 22.56
N LEU A 351 -17.69 -4.26 22.08
CA LEU A 351 -17.14 -5.60 21.93
C LEU A 351 -16.39 -6.02 23.20
N SER A 352 -16.65 -7.23 23.67
CA SER A 352 -15.84 -7.90 24.70
C SER A 352 -15.62 -9.35 24.28
N THR A 353 -14.53 -9.95 24.77
CA THR A 353 -14.19 -11.35 24.53
C THR A 353 -13.60 -11.97 25.80
N THR A 354 -13.30 -13.26 25.77
CA THR A 354 -12.64 -13.96 26.88
C THR A 354 -11.16 -14.21 26.55
N PRO A 355 -10.26 -14.22 27.55
CA PRO A 355 -8.85 -14.55 27.35
C PRO A 355 -8.59 -15.81 26.50
N PRO A 356 -9.26 -16.97 26.73
CA PRO A 356 -9.03 -18.17 25.92
C PRO A 356 -9.50 -18.03 24.47
N GLN A 357 -10.57 -17.27 24.19
CA GLN A 357 -11.06 -17.05 22.82
C GLN A 357 -10.12 -16.15 22.01
N LEU A 358 -9.62 -15.08 22.64
CA LEU A 358 -8.65 -14.19 22.02
C LEU A 358 -7.31 -14.91 21.78
N LEU A 359 -6.83 -15.70 22.75
CA LEU A 359 -5.63 -16.53 22.58
C LEU A 359 -5.78 -17.56 21.46
N LYS A 360 -6.91 -18.26 21.37
CA LYS A 360 -7.17 -19.21 20.28
C LYS A 360 -7.07 -18.53 18.91
N THR A 361 -7.59 -17.31 18.80
CA THR A 361 -7.53 -16.53 17.56
C THR A 361 -6.10 -16.12 17.23
N ILE A 362 -5.34 -15.63 18.22
CA ILE A 362 -3.93 -15.27 18.08
C ILE A 362 -3.09 -16.49 17.67
N ASP A 363 -3.26 -17.63 18.35
CA ASP A 363 -2.54 -18.87 18.08
C ASP A 363 -2.80 -19.37 16.65
N ALA A 364 -4.06 -19.32 16.20
CA ALA A 364 -4.42 -19.70 14.83
C ALA A 364 -3.76 -18.81 13.78
N ILE A 365 -3.70 -17.50 14.02
CA ILE A 365 -3.07 -16.53 13.11
C ILE A 365 -1.55 -16.73 13.05
N LEU A 366 -0.90 -16.89 14.21
CA LEU A 366 0.54 -17.14 14.30
C LEU A 366 0.93 -18.48 13.66
N ALA A 367 0.15 -19.54 13.87
CA ALA A 367 0.39 -20.84 13.24
C ALA A 367 0.28 -20.78 11.72
N ALA A 368 -0.71 -20.04 11.19
CA ALA A 368 -0.85 -19.81 9.76
C ALA A 368 0.35 -19.02 9.19
N TYR A 369 0.81 -17.99 9.92
CA TYR A 369 2.00 -17.22 9.57
C TYR A 369 3.25 -18.10 9.50
N ASP A 370 3.54 -18.88 10.55
CA ASP A 370 4.74 -19.71 10.61
C ASP A 370 4.73 -20.82 9.55
N THR A 371 3.55 -21.35 9.20
CA THR A 371 3.39 -22.33 8.11
C THR A 371 3.66 -21.71 6.74
N SER A 372 3.26 -20.44 6.54
CA SER A 372 3.46 -19.74 5.26
C SER A 372 4.92 -19.37 5.00
N ARG A 373 5.73 -19.15 6.05
CA ARG A 373 7.09 -18.59 5.94
C ARG A 373 8.13 -19.53 5.31
N GLY A 374 7.77 -20.80 5.06
CA GLY A 374 8.68 -21.84 4.57
C GLY A 374 8.47 -22.27 3.11
N SER A 375 7.54 -21.68 2.36
CA SER A 375 7.28 -22.08 0.97
C SER A 375 8.00 -21.19 -0.06
N ASP A 376 8.54 -21.81 -1.11
CA ASP A 376 9.05 -21.11 -2.31
C ASP A 376 7.92 -20.49 -3.17
N THR A 377 6.67 -20.64 -2.73
CA THR A 377 5.51 -20.05 -3.38
C THR A 377 5.43 -18.55 -3.09
N MET A 378 4.72 -17.80 -3.95
CA MET A 378 4.54 -16.35 -3.75
C MET A 378 3.90 -16.00 -2.40
N ALA A 379 3.07 -16.90 -1.84
CA ALA A 379 2.52 -16.79 -0.50
C ALA A 379 3.60 -16.86 0.61
N GLY A 380 4.68 -17.61 0.42
CA GLY A 380 5.82 -17.62 1.36
C GLY A 380 6.75 -16.43 1.20
N GLN A 381 6.87 -15.90 -0.02
CA GLN A 381 7.50 -14.60 -0.26
C GLN A 381 6.67 -13.44 0.35
N ALA A 382 5.34 -13.53 0.29
CA ALA A 382 4.41 -12.63 0.97
C ALA A 382 4.50 -12.76 2.50
N GLY A 383 4.62 -13.99 3.04
CA GLY A 383 4.88 -14.24 4.46
C GLY A 383 6.23 -13.76 4.96
N SER A 384 7.23 -13.69 4.08
CA SER A 384 8.52 -13.03 4.33
C SER A 384 8.41 -11.49 4.30
N LEU A 385 7.47 -10.95 3.51
CA LEU A 385 7.15 -9.52 3.46
C LEU A 385 6.22 -9.07 4.60
N MET A 386 5.41 -9.97 5.18
CA MET A 386 4.49 -9.69 6.27
C MET A 386 5.21 -8.99 7.44
N ASN A 387 4.61 -7.88 7.89
CA ASN A 387 5.24 -6.93 8.79
C ASN A 387 5.77 -7.65 10.06
N PRO A 388 7.11 -7.77 10.22
CA PRO A 388 7.68 -8.45 11.37
C PRO A 388 7.25 -7.81 12.68
N LEU A 389 6.97 -6.50 12.69
CA LEU A 389 6.47 -5.78 13.87
C LEU A 389 5.04 -6.18 14.25
N VAL A 390 4.16 -6.47 13.29
CA VAL A 390 2.79 -6.89 13.64
C VAL A 390 2.80 -8.28 14.25
N ILE A 391 3.61 -9.19 13.72
CA ILE A 391 3.81 -10.51 14.29
C ILE A 391 4.50 -10.43 15.65
N GLU A 392 5.51 -9.57 15.82
CA GLU A 392 6.16 -9.33 17.10
C GLU A 392 5.18 -8.76 18.14
N ARG A 393 4.39 -7.75 17.77
CA ARG A 393 3.31 -7.20 18.60
C ARG A 393 2.28 -8.27 18.97
N MET A 394 1.93 -9.15 18.03
CA MET A 394 0.99 -10.24 18.26
C MET A 394 1.56 -11.31 19.20
N ARG A 395 2.85 -11.64 19.10
CA ARG A 395 3.55 -12.51 20.07
C ARG A 395 3.70 -11.87 21.43
N ALA A 396 3.95 -10.56 21.50
CA ALA A 396 3.99 -9.82 22.76
C ALA A 396 2.63 -9.82 23.45
N LEU A 397 1.54 -9.58 22.69
CA LEU A 397 0.16 -9.71 23.17
C LEU A 397 -0.15 -11.12 23.69
N GLN A 398 0.24 -12.15 22.95
CA GLN A 398 0.12 -13.55 23.38
C GLN A 398 0.80 -13.79 24.72
N GLY A 399 2.02 -13.25 24.91
CA GLY A 399 2.77 -13.33 26.17
C GLY A 399 2.04 -12.67 27.33
N VAL A 400 1.55 -11.44 27.13
CA VAL A 400 0.79 -10.68 28.15
C VAL A 400 -0.47 -11.43 28.58
N ILE A 401 -1.26 -11.95 27.62
CA ILE A 401 -2.51 -12.64 27.95
C ILE A 401 -2.23 -13.94 28.72
N ARG A 402 -1.17 -14.67 28.37
CA ARG A 402 -0.76 -15.89 29.07
C ARG A 402 -0.15 -15.64 30.45
N SER A 403 0.42 -14.46 30.71
CA SER A 403 1.03 -14.14 32.01
C SER A 403 0.08 -13.46 32.99
N GLU A 404 -0.86 -12.66 32.49
CA GLU A 404 -1.72 -11.80 33.32
C GLU A 404 -3.17 -12.31 33.40
N PHE A 405 -3.64 -13.14 32.46
CA PHE A 405 -5.07 -13.51 32.33
C PHE A 405 -5.34 -15.01 32.11
N THR A 406 -4.31 -15.85 32.13
CA THR A 406 -4.39 -17.32 32.06
C THR A 406 -3.59 -17.91 33.21
#